data_AF-A0A522KFG3-F1
#
_entry.id   AF-A0A522KFG3-F1
#
_cell.length_a   1.000
_cell.length_b   1.000
_cell.length_c   1.000
_cell.angle_alpha   90.00
_cell.angle_beta   90.00
_cell.angle_gamma   90.00
#
_symmetry.space_group_name_H-M   'P 1'
#
loop_
_entity.id
_entity.type
_entity.pdbx_description
1 polymer ?
#
loop_
_entity_poly.entity_id
_entity_poly.type
_entity_poly.pdbx_seq_one_letter_code
_entity_poly.pdbx_strand_id
1 'polypeptide(L)' 'MNATPQRIDGRLHDLGDGFTVRRLLPALDARHVGPFVFYDHMGPVDLAPGRGMDVRPHPHIGLATVTWLFDGTIRHRDT' A
#
# COMPACT_ATOMS: atom_id res chain seq x y z
N MET A 1 -19.42 16.18 -18.55
CA MET A 1 -18.08 16.21 -19.19
C MET A 1 -17.51 14.82 -19.08
N ASN A 2 -17.38 14.08 -20.18
CA ASN A 2 -16.77 12.74 -20.15
C ASN A 2 -15.25 12.92 -20.25
N ALA A 3 -14.59 13.02 -19.11
CA ALA A 3 -13.13 12.93 -19.09
C ALA A 3 -12.72 11.47 -19.33
N THR A 4 -11.76 11.26 -20.23
CA THR A 4 -11.14 9.95 -20.40
C THR A 4 -10.38 9.60 -19.11
N PRO A 5 -10.60 8.42 -18.52
CA PRO A 5 -9.85 7.99 -17.34
C PRO A 5 -8.34 7.96 -17.63
N GLN A 6 -7.56 8.61 -16.77
CA GLN A 6 -6.11 8.50 -16.81
C GLN A 6 -5.68 7.25 -16.03
N ARG A 7 -4.79 6.47 -16.64
CA ARG A 7 -4.15 5.34 -15.98
C ARG A 7 -2.92 5.82 -15.20
N ILE A 8 -2.80 5.38 -13.95
CA ILE A 8 -1.61 5.57 -13.11
C ILE A 8 -0.93 4.21 -12.98
N ASP A 9 0.30 4.09 -13.48
CA ASP A 9 1.07 2.86 -13.35
C ASP A 9 1.82 2.84 -12.01
N GLY A 10 1.63 1.74 -11.27
CA GLY A 10 2.29 1.56 -9.98
C GLY A 10 3.75 1.13 -10.10
N ARG A 11 4.56 1.50 -9.10
CA ARG A 11 5.98 1.15 -9.01
C ARG A 11 6.22 0.18 -7.87
N LEU A 12 7.17 -0.74 -8.03
CA LEU A 12 7.58 -1.63 -6.94
C LEU A 12 8.29 -0.82 -5.86
N HIS A 13 7.94 -1.07 -4.60
CA HIS A 13 8.53 -0.44 -3.44
C HIS A 13 8.71 -1.49 -2.33
N ASP A 14 9.89 -1.51 -1.72
CA ASP A 14 10.20 -2.41 -0.61
C ASP A 14 9.76 -1.78 0.72
N LEU A 15 8.96 -2.51 1.51
CA LEU A 15 8.52 -2.08 2.85
C LEU A 15 9.43 -2.59 3.98
N GLY A 16 10.44 -3.39 3.65
CA GLY A 16 11.35 -4.02 4.59
C GLY A 16 11.41 -5.53 4.41
N ASP A 17 12.57 -6.11 4.70
CA ASP A 17 12.83 -7.57 4.69
C ASP A 17 12.44 -8.28 3.38
N GLY A 18 12.45 -7.53 2.27
CA GLY A 18 12.14 -8.01 0.93
C GLY A 18 10.64 -8.11 0.62
N PHE A 19 9.76 -7.55 1.46
CA PHE A 19 8.33 -7.48 1.17
C PHE A 19 8.02 -6.27 0.27
N THR A 20 7.86 -6.54 -1.03
CA THR A 20 7.58 -5.50 -2.03
C THR A 20 6.09 -5.31 -2.30
N VAL A 21 5.67 -4.07 -2.42
CA VAL A 21 4.32 -3.66 -2.82
C VAL A 21 4.36 -2.89 -4.13
N ARG A 22 3.23 -2.80 -4.83
CA ARG A 22 3.06 -1.90 -5.96
C ARG A 22 2.38 -0.62 -5.50
N ARG A 23 3.14 0.48 -5.43
CA ARG A 23 2.67 1.81 -5.04
C ARG A 23 2.09 2.57 -6.23
N LEU A 24 0.82 2.96 -6.15
CA LEU A 24 0.13 3.76 -7.16
C LEU A 24 0.09 5.26 -6.81
N LEU A 25 0.01 5.59 -5.52
CA LEU A 25 0.00 6.98 -5.04
C LEU A 25 1.01 7.16 -3.90
N PRO A 26 1.71 8.31 -3.82
CA PRO A 26 1.71 9.39 -4.81
C PRO A 26 2.49 9.02 -6.09
N ALA A 27 2.07 9.57 -7.23
CA ALA A 27 2.77 9.45 -8.51
C ALA A 27 3.01 10.83 -9.14
N LEU A 28 3.91 10.92 -10.13
CA LEU A 28 4.12 12.16 -10.89
C LEU A 28 2.82 12.64 -11.55
N ASP A 29 2.03 11.68 -12.05
CA ASP A 29 0.78 11.92 -12.76
C ASP A 29 -0.38 12.34 -11.84
N ALA A 30 -0.35 11.94 -10.57
CA ALA A 30 -1.35 12.33 -9.58
C ALA A 30 -0.79 12.19 -8.16
N ARG A 31 -0.87 13.28 -7.39
CA ARG A 31 -0.50 13.26 -5.97
C ARG A 31 -1.58 12.65 -5.08
N HIS A 32 -2.85 12.74 -5.49
CA HIS A 32 -4.01 12.19 -4.79
C HIS A 32 -5.17 11.95 -5.75
N VAL A 33 -6.13 11.13 -5.35
CA VAL A 33 -7.43 10.96 -6.03
C VAL A 33 -8.52 11.22 -5.00
N GLY A 34 -9.17 12.39 -5.08
CA GLY A 34 -10.08 12.83 -4.02
C GLY A 34 -9.36 12.83 -2.65
N PRO A 35 -9.87 12.13 -1.62
CA PRO A 35 -9.23 12.03 -0.30
C PRO A 35 -8.10 10.97 -0.23
N PHE A 36 -7.90 10.17 -1.28
CA PHE A 36 -6.87 9.11 -1.27
C PHE A 36 -5.51 9.70 -1.63
N VAL A 37 -4.64 9.83 -0.63
CA VAL A 37 -3.29 10.42 -0.77
C VAL A 37 -2.17 9.36 -0.88
N PHE A 38 -2.51 8.09 -0.65
CA PHE A 38 -1.59 6.98 -0.64
C PHE A 38 -2.32 5.70 -1.04
N TYR A 39 -1.67 4.84 -1.84
CA TYR A 39 -2.26 3.57 -2.25
C TYR A 39 -1.16 2.55 -2.61
N ASP A 40 -1.07 1.49 -1.82
CA ASP A 40 -0.21 0.33 -2.08
C ASP A 40 -1.08 -0.90 -2.36
N HIS A 41 -0.77 -1.63 -3.43
CA HIS A 41 -1.30 -2.97 -3.68
C HIS A 41 -0.26 -4.00 -3.22
N MET A 42 -0.61 -4.75 -2.18
CA MET A 42 0.18 -5.84 -1.62
C MET A 42 -0.12 -7.15 -2.35
N GLY A 43 0.91 -7.79 -2.91
CA GLY A 43 0.79 -9.10 -3.55
C GLY A 43 0.13 -9.09 -4.94
N PRO A 44 -0.34 -10.28 -5.42
CA PRO A 44 -0.29 -11.57 -4.73
C PRO A 44 1.16 -12.02 -4.45
N VAL A 45 1.39 -12.64 -3.29
CA VAL A 45 2.71 -13.14 -2.89
C VAL A 45 2.55 -14.37 -1.99
N ASP A 46 3.31 -15.42 -2.28
CA ASP A 46 3.41 -16.59 -1.43
C ASP A 46 4.55 -16.40 -0.43
N LEU A 47 4.23 -16.45 0.86
CA LEU A 47 5.20 -16.32 1.94
C LEU A 47 5.45 -17.68 2.59
N ALA A 48 6.73 -18.07 2.68
CA ALA A 48 7.11 -19.30 3.36
C ALA A 48 6.71 -19.26 4.85
N PRO A 49 6.41 -20.41 5.48
CA PRO A 49 6.10 -20.45 6.91
C PRO A 49 7.16 -19.75 7.76
N GLY A 50 6.72 -18.94 8.72
CA GLY A 50 7.59 -18.15 9.59
C GLY A 50 8.15 -16.87 8.95
N ARG A 51 7.87 -16.61 7.66
CA ARG A 51 8.13 -15.32 7.03
C ARG A 51 6.82 -14.56 6.85
N GLY A 52 6.85 -13.27 7.14
CA GLY A 52 5.69 -12.39 7.06
C GLY A 52 6.14 -10.97 6.71
N MET A 53 5.16 -10.13 6.38
CA MET A 53 5.36 -8.69 6.43
C MET A 53 5.64 -8.27 7.88
N ASP A 54 6.78 -7.63 8.12
CA ASP A 54 7.14 -7.07 9.43
C ASP A 54 7.46 -5.57 9.30
N VAL A 55 6.43 -4.74 9.42
CA VAL A 55 6.58 -3.29 9.38
C VAL A 55 6.83 -2.78 10.80
N ARG A 56 8.02 -2.21 11.01
CA ARG A 56 8.46 -1.66 12.30
C ARG A 56 7.52 -0.56 12.84
N PRO A 57 7.49 -0.31 14.16
CA PRO A 57 6.71 0.78 14.74
C PRO A 57 6.96 2.12 14.06
N HIS A 58 5.90 2.84 13.71
CA HIS A 58 5.97 4.14 13.05
C HIS A 58 4.71 4.99 13.35
N PRO A 59 4.84 6.33 13.42
CA PRO A 59 3.71 7.22 13.66
C PRO A 59 2.96 7.58 12.37
N HIS A 60 1.69 7.98 12.51
CA HIS A 60 0.89 8.67 11.50
C HIS A 60 0.20 9.88 12.10
N ILE A 61 0.04 10.96 11.32
CA ILE A 61 -0.73 12.15 11.72
C ILE A 61 -1.58 12.65 10.55
N GLY A 62 -2.78 13.18 10.85
CA GLY A 62 -3.63 13.85 9.85
C GLY A 62 -4.17 12.95 8.74
N LEU A 63 -4.20 11.64 8.94
CA LEU A 63 -4.69 10.67 7.96
C LEU A 63 -5.36 9.46 8.63
N ALA A 64 -6.05 8.66 7.82
CA ALA A 64 -6.54 7.34 8.21
C ALA A 64 -6.01 6.30 7.23
N THR A 65 -5.50 5.19 7.75
CA THR A 65 -5.05 4.05 6.95
C THR A 65 -6.17 3.03 6.88
N VAL A 66 -6.49 2.57 5.66
CA VAL A 66 -7.45 1.49 5.44
C VAL A 66 -6.71 0.34 4.79
N THR A 67 -6.67 -0.80 5.48
CA THR A 67 -6.13 -2.05 4.94
C THR A 67 -7.30 -2.93 4.52
N TRP A 68 -7.41 -3.20 3.22
CA TRP A 68 -8.38 -4.14 2.67
C TRP A 68 -7.69 -5.47 2.35
N LEU A 69 -7.89 -6.47 3.20
CA LEU A 69 -7.25 -7.77 3.10
C LEU A 69 -8.06 -8.71 2.19
N PHE A 70 -7.52 -9.00 1.00
CA PHE A 70 -8.15 -9.93 0.05
C PHE A 70 -7.93 -11.40 0.45
N ASP A 71 -6.72 -11.75 0.91
CA ASP A 71 -6.36 -13.11 1.32
C ASP A 71 -5.21 -13.07 2.36
N GLY A 72 -5.05 -14.16 3.12
CA GLY A 72 -4.03 -14.30 4.16
C GLY A 72 -4.44 -13.72 5.51
N THR A 73 -3.45 -13.35 6.33
CA THR A 73 -3.68 -12.74 7.65
C THR A 73 -2.68 -11.62 7.93
N ILE A 74 -3.11 -10.58 8.63
CA ILE A 74 -2.27 -9.46 9.08
C ILE A 74 -2.58 -9.18 10.54
N ARG A 75 -1.54 -9.05 11.36
CA ARG A 75 -1.67 -8.55 12.73
C ARG A 75 -1.26 -7.08 12.78
N HIS A 76 -2.17 -6.23 13.23
CA HIS A 76 -1.89 -4.84 13.53
C HIS A 76 -1.84 -4.63 15.05
N ARG A 77 -0.91 -3.80 15.51
CA ARG A 77 -0.81 -3.35 16.89
C ARG A 77 -0.35 -1.91 16.91
N ASP A 78 -1.05 -1.08 17.68
CA ASP A 78 -0.70 0.29 18.03
C ASP A 78 -0.04 0.38 19.42
N THR A 79 0.32 1.59 19.84
CA THR A 79 0.97 1.90 21.12
C THR A 79 0.00 1.93 22.28
#